data_AF-A0A060BSX5-F1
#
_entry.id   AF-A0A060BSX5-F1
#
_cell.length_a   1.000
_cell.length_b   1.000
_cell.length_c   1.000
_cell.angle_alpha   90.00
_cell.angle_beta   90.00
_cell.angle_gamma   90.00
#
_symmetry.space_group_name_H-M   'P 1'
#
loop_
_entity.id
_entity.type
_entity.pdbx_description
1 polymer ?
#
loop_
_entity_poly.entity_id
_entity_poly.type
_entity_poly.pdbx_seq_one_letter_code
_entity_poly.pdbx_strand_id
1 'polypeptide(L)'
;ALVAEAHRLGLRVMIDGVISHTSDEHAWFVESRRNRTNPKADWYVWADPRPDGTPPNNWLSIFGGSAWQWDARRMQYYLHNFLAEQPDLNFHNRDVQDALLDVARFWLDRGVDGFRLDTINFYFHSQGLEDNPALPPEERNDQTAP
;
A
#
# COMPACT_ATOMS: atom_id res chain seq x y z
N ALA A 1 0.59 1.13 29.98
CA ALA A 1 0.21 2.27 30.85
C ALA A 1 -1.00 3.00 30.29
N LEU A 2 -0.92 3.61 29.09
CA LEU A 2 -2.03 4.38 28.49
C LEU A 2 -3.33 3.57 28.34
N VAL A 3 -3.26 2.37 27.72
CA VAL A 3 -4.44 1.51 27.52
C VAL A 3 -5.12 1.15 28.83
N ALA A 4 -4.34 0.71 29.82
CA ALA A 4 -4.85 0.35 31.14
C ALA A 4 -5.53 1.52 31.87
N GLU A 5 -4.98 2.74 31.77
CA GLU A 5 -5.59 3.93 32.38
C GLU A 5 -6.88 4.35 31.67
N ALA A 6 -6.92 4.28 30.33
CA ALA A 6 -8.14 4.52 29.58
C ALA A 6 -9.25 3.54 29.99
N HIS A 7 -8.92 2.25 30.10
CA HIS A 7 -9.85 1.22 30.57
C HIS A 7 -10.32 1.46 32.01
N ARG A 8 -9.43 1.90 32.92
CA ARG A 8 -9.80 2.28 34.30
C ARG A 8 -10.84 3.40 34.34
N LEU A 9 -10.81 4.29 33.34
CA LEU A 9 -11.77 5.38 33.17
C LEU A 9 -13.03 4.98 32.38
N GLY A 10 -13.18 3.71 31.99
CA GLY A 10 -14.31 3.23 31.20
C GLY A 10 -14.26 3.64 29.72
N LEU A 11 -13.11 4.08 29.23
CA LEU A 11 -12.88 4.47 27.83
C LEU A 11 -12.38 3.27 27.02
N ARG A 12 -12.71 3.25 25.74
CA ARG A 12 -12.17 2.30 24.74
C ARG A 12 -11.05 2.96 23.95
N VAL A 13 -10.04 2.20 23.58
CA VAL A 13 -8.88 2.69 22.82
C VAL A 13 -8.86 2.05 21.45
N MET A 14 -9.05 2.87 20.42
CA MET A 14 -8.81 2.50 19.04
C MET A 14 -7.48 3.10 18.57
N ILE A 15 -6.79 2.40 17.65
CA ILE A 15 -5.57 2.91 17.00
C ILE A 15 -5.72 2.89 15.48
N ASP A 16 -4.85 3.61 14.79
CA ASP A 16 -4.81 3.58 13.33
C ASP A 16 -4.15 2.28 12.82
N GLY A 17 -4.75 1.68 11.80
CA GLY A 17 -4.28 0.49 11.12
C GLY A 17 -3.93 0.83 9.67
N VAL A 18 -2.71 1.28 9.44
CA VAL A 18 -2.18 1.57 8.10
C VAL A 18 -1.56 0.31 7.54
N ILE A 19 -2.35 -0.44 6.77
CA ILE A 19 -1.96 -1.76 6.25
C ILE A 19 -1.96 -1.84 4.72
N SER A 20 -2.36 -0.78 4.00
CA SER A 20 -2.31 -0.75 2.53
C SER A 20 -0.88 -0.70 1.99
N HIS A 21 0.01 -0.02 2.70
CA HIS A 21 1.39 0.24 2.31
C HIS A 21 2.31 0.27 3.53
N THR A 22 3.61 0.16 3.30
CA THR A 22 4.63 0.38 4.35
C THR A 22 5.55 1.53 3.93
N SER A 23 6.44 1.98 4.82
CA SER A 23 7.61 2.76 4.37
C SER A 23 8.51 1.90 3.46
N ASP A 24 9.23 2.52 2.53
CA ASP A 24 10.28 1.90 1.73
C ASP A 24 11.53 1.51 2.56
N GLU A 25 11.67 2.04 3.77
CA GLU A 25 12.64 1.60 4.77
C GLU A 25 12.18 0.36 5.54
N HIS A 26 10.91 -0.04 5.40
CA HIS A 26 10.40 -1.24 6.06
C HIS A 26 11.17 -2.48 5.61
N ALA A 27 11.52 -3.35 6.55
CA ALA A 27 12.34 -4.52 6.29
C ALA A 27 11.78 -5.41 5.17
N TRP A 28 10.45 -5.48 5.04
CA TRP A 28 9.80 -6.20 3.96
C TRP A 28 10.10 -5.61 2.58
N PHE A 29 10.04 -4.30 2.40
CA PHE A 29 10.34 -3.66 1.12
C PHE A 29 11.82 -3.72 0.80
N VAL A 30 12.67 -3.47 1.81
CA VAL A 30 14.13 -3.60 1.71
C VAL A 30 14.55 -4.99 1.24
N GLU A 31 13.84 -6.04 1.66
CA GLU A 31 14.04 -7.41 1.17
C GLU A 31 13.45 -7.61 -0.23
N SER A 32 12.17 -7.24 -0.43
CA SER A 32 11.41 -7.41 -1.67
C SER A 32 12.12 -6.80 -2.88
N ARG A 33 12.69 -5.60 -2.72
CA ARG A 33 13.36 -4.85 -3.79
C ARG A 33 14.73 -5.39 -4.19
N ARG A 34 15.29 -6.38 -3.47
CA ARG A 34 16.63 -6.91 -3.75
C ARG A 34 16.72 -7.63 -5.10
N ASN A 35 15.70 -8.40 -5.44
CA ASN A 35 15.61 -9.18 -6.67
C ASN A 35 14.18 -9.75 -6.86
N ARG A 36 13.97 -10.54 -7.90
CA ARG A 36 12.65 -11.13 -8.23
C ARG A 36 12.37 -12.49 -7.58
N THR A 37 13.28 -13.02 -6.77
CA THR A 37 13.23 -14.43 -6.29
C THR A 37 13.36 -14.57 -4.77
N ASN A 38 13.54 -13.47 -4.03
CA ASN A 38 13.60 -13.50 -2.57
C ASN A 38 12.23 -13.86 -1.97
N PRO A 39 12.18 -14.32 -0.70
CA PRO A 39 10.93 -14.72 -0.05
C PRO A 39 9.83 -13.64 -0.04
N LYS A 40 10.18 -12.36 -0.18
CA LYS A 40 9.24 -11.23 -0.21
C LYS A 40 9.11 -10.59 -1.59
N ALA A 41 9.58 -11.25 -2.66
CA ALA A 41 9.57 -10.68 -4.00
C ALA A 41 8.16 -10.30 -4.49
N ASP A 42 7.13 -10.99 -3.97
CA ASP A 42 5.72 -10.77 -4.29
C ASP A 42 4.92 -10.16 -3.12
N TRP A 43 5.60 -9.55 -2.14
CA TRP A 43 4.91 -8.88 -1.01
C TRP A 43 4.44 -7.46 -1.35
N TYR A 44 4.96 -6.89 -2.44
CA TYR A 44 4.60 -5.58 -2.96
C TYR A 44 4.20 -5.71 -4.41
N VAL A 45 3.46 -4.73 -4.92
CA VAL A 45 2.99 -4.77 -6.30
C VAL A 45 4.11 -4.33 -7.24
N TRP A 46 4.69 -5.29 -7.96
CA TRP A 46 5.74 -5.06 -8.96
C TRP A 46 5.22 -5.33 -10.36
N ALA A 47 5.64 -4.50 -11.32
CA ALA A 47 5.30 -4.66 -12.74
C ALA A 47 6.51 -4.37 -13.62
N ASP A 48 6.64 -5.12 -14.72
CA ASP A 48 7.59 -4.78 -15.78
C ASP A 48 7.14 -3.49 -16.49
N PRO A 49 8.09 -2.68 -17.01
CA PRO A 49 7.76 -1.49 -17.78
C PRO A 49 7.08 -1.85 -19.10
N ARG A 50 6.39 -0.90 -19.72
CA ARG A 50 5.99 -1.01 -21.14
C ARG A 50 7.24 -1.12 -22.03
N PRO A 51 7.12 -1.60 -23.29
CA PRO A 51 8.28 -1.76 -24.19
C PRO A 51 9.09 -0.48 -24.45
N ASP A 52 8.48 0.69 -24.27
CA ASP A 52 9.13 2.01 -24.38
C ASP A 52 9.78 2.48 -23.06
N GLY A 53 9.74 1.67 -22.01
CA GLY A 53 10.28 1.96 -20.69
C GLY A 53 9.32 2.73 -19.77
N THR A 54 8.10 3.05 -20.20
CA THR A 54 7.14 3.82 -19.40
C THR A 54 6.40 2.96 -18.36
N PRO A 55 5.73 3.58 -17.36
CA PRO A 55 4.89 2.87 -16.40
C PRO A 55 3.86 1.92 -17.04
N PRO A 56 3.44 0.85 -16.34
CA PRO A 56 2.55 -0.17 -16.90
C PRO A 56 1.16 0.37 -17.27
N ASN A 57 0.66 1.38 -16.57
CA ASN A 57 -0.65 2.01 -16.82
C ASN A 57 -0.70 3.49 -16.39
N ASN A 58 -1.85 4.11 -16.58
CA ASN A 58 -2.13 5.51 -16.30
C ASN A 58 -2.50 5.81 -14.84
N TRP A 59 -2.29 4.88 -13.90
CA TRP A 59 -2.62 5.12 -12.50
C TRP A 59 -1.76 6.25 -11.92
N LEU A 60 -2.39 7.10 -11.12
CA LEU A 60 -1.79 8.30 -10.54
C LEU A 60 -1.70 8.17 -9.03
N SER A 61 -0.60 8.69 -8.47
CA SER A 61 -0.49 8.88 -7.04
C SER A 61 -1.43 10.00 -6.60
N ILE A 62 -2.09 9.83 -5.45
CA ILE A 62 -2.93 10.84 -4.83
C ILE A 62 -2.15 12.12 -4.52
N PHE A 63 -0.83 12.02 -4.30
CA PHE A 63 0.03 13.16 -4.04
C PHE A 63 0.73 13.71 -5.28
N GLY A 64 0.34 13.21 -6.46
CA GLY A 64 0.77 13.72 -7.76
C GLY A 64 1.84 12.88 -8.44
N GLY A 65 1.82 12.89 -9.76
CA GLY A 65 2.67 12.05 -10.60
C GLY A 65 2.10 10.64 -10.80
N SER A 66 2.90 9.78 -11.44
CA SER A 66 2.52 8.38 -11.63
C SER A 66 2.45 7.65 -10.29
N ALA A 67 1.56 6.67 -10.18
CA ALA A 67 1.54 5.72 -9.06
C ALA A 67 2.67 4.68 -9.13
N TRP A 68 3.58 4.79 -10.11
CA TRP A 68 4.61 3.81 -10.36
C TRP A 68 6.00 4.43 -10.27
N GLN A 69 6.82 3.87 -9.39
CA GLN A 69 8.21 4.28 -9.21
C GLN A 69 9.17 3.19 -9.70
N TRP A 70 10.14 3.57 -10.51
CA TRP A 70 11.16 2.65 -11.04
C TRP A 70 12.16 2.26 -9.96
N ASP A 71 12.44 0.95 -9.82
CA ASP A 71 13.57 0.43 -9.05
C ASP A 71 14.60 -0.26 -9.98
N ALA A 72 15.79 0.33 -10.05
CA ALA A 72 16.89 -0.16 -10.89
C ALA A 72 17.41 -1.55 -10.51
N ARG A 73 17.21 -2.03 -9.27
CA ARG A 73 17.70 -3.34 -8.81
C ARG A 73 16.88 -4.47 -9.42
N ARG A 74 15.56 -4.27 -9.53
CA ARG A 74 14.64 -5.24 -10.14
C ARG A 74 14.41 -4.97 -11.62
N MET A 75 14.72 -3.75 -12.08
CA MET A 75 14.32 -3.25 -13.38
C MET A 75 12.80 -3.39 -13.57
N GLN A 76 12.07 -2.95 -12.55
CA GLN A 76 10.62 -3.01 -12.48
C GLN A 76 10.10 -1.73 -11.83
N TYR A 77 8.85 -1.40 -12.12
CA TYR A 77 8.09 -0.43 -11.37
C TYR A 77 7.46 -1.09 -10.14
N TYR A 78 7.36 -0.36 -9.03
CA TYR A 78 6.49 -0.72 -7.90
C TYR A 78 5.36 0.29 -7.74
N LEU A 79 4.20 -0.19 -7.28
CA LEU A 79 3.03 0.65 -7.03
C LEU A 79 3.20 1.45 -5.73
N HIS A 80 2.79 2.72 -5.78
CA HIS A 80 2.56 3.57 -4.63
C HIS A 80 1.36 4.50 -4.90
N ASN A 81 0.25 4.31 -4.19
CA ASN A 81 -0.93 5.18 -4.28
C ASN A 81 -0.67 6.58 -3.68
N PHE A 82 0.34 6.69 -2.82
CA PHE A 82 0.71 7.91 -2.10
C PHE A 82 2.15 8.29 -2.44
N LEU A 83 3.01 8.56 -1.45
CA LEU A 83 4.41 8.91 -1.67
C LEU A 83 5.19 7.73 -2.27
N ALA A 84 6.26 8.01 -3.02
CA ALA A 84 7.14 6.96 -3.55
C ALA A 84 7.80 6.13 -2.42
N GLU A 85 7.97 6.74 -1.25
CA GLU A 85 8.44 6.12 0.00
C GLU A 85 7.35 5.28 0.70
N GLN A 86 6.15 5.17 0.12
CA GLN A 86 5.02 4.38 0.63
C GLN A 86 4.60 3.28 -0.36
N PRO A 87 5.45 2.28 -0.64
CA PRO A 87 5.12 1.18 -1.54
C PRO A 87 3.92 0.36 -1.03
N ASP A 88 2.96 0.12 -1.92
CA ASP A 88 1.75 -0.66 -1.62
C ASP A 88 2.03 -2.16 -1.53
N LEU A 89 1.44 -2.78 -0.51
CA LEU A 89 1.50 -4.22 -0.30
C LEU A 89 0.61 -4.95 -1.31
N ASN A 90 1.05 -6.11 -1.76
CA ASN A 90 0.26 -6.95 -2.65
C ASN A 90 -0.74 -7.80 -1.85
N PHE A 91 -1.96 -7.30 -1.64
CA PHE A 91 -3.00 -8.07 -0.92
C PHE A 91 -3.49 -9.31 -1.67
N HIS A 92 -3.14 -9.53 -2.95
CA HIS A 92 -3.43 -10.81 -3.60
C HIS A 92 -2.57 -11.95 -3.05
N ASN A 93 -1.45 -11.63 -2.39
CA ASN A 93 -0.59 -12.60 -1.74
C ASN A 93 -1.13 -12.99 -0.36
N ARG A 94 -1.36 -14.28 -0.12
CA ARG A 94 -1.88 -14.78 1.17
C ARG A 94 -0.88 -14.60 2.31
N ASP A 95 0.42 -14.69 2.05
CA ASP A 95 1.44 -14.47 3.08
C ASP A 95 1.41 -13.04 3.61
N VAL A 96 1.10 -12.06 2.74
CA VAL A 96 0.89 -10.66 3.14
C VAL A 96 -0.36 -10.54 4.00
N GLN A 97 -1.47 -11.16 3.60
CA GLN A 97 -2.71 -11.14 4.38
C GLN A 97 -2.49 -11.72 5.79
N ASP A 98 -1.85 -12.88 5.88
CA ASP A 98 -1.56 -13.55 7.15
C ASP A 98 -0.64 -12.68 8.03
N ALA A 99 0.41 -12.10 7.46
CA ALA A 99 1.30 -11.19 8.19
C ALA A 99 0.57 -9.95 8.75
N LEU A 100 -0.37 -9.38 8.00
CA LEU A 100 -1.14 -8.21 8.44
C LEU A 100 -2.18 -8.57 9.51
N LEU A 101 -2.79 -9.75 9.41
CA LEU A 101 -3.67 -10.28 10.47
C LEU A 101 -2.88 -10.53 11.77
N ASP A 102 -1.64 -10.99 11.67
CA ASP A 102 -0.76 -11.16 12.83
C ASP A 102 -0.38 -9.81 13.46
N VAL A 103 -0.15 -8.76 12.66
CA VAL A 103 0.04 -7.38 13.17
C VAL A 103 -1.21 -6.89 13.90
N ALA A 104 -2.41 -7.12 13.36
CA ALA A 104 -3.65 -6.78 14.05
C ALA A 104 -3.79 -7.55 15.37
N ARG A 105 -3.53 -8.86 15.36
CA ARG A 105 -3.57 -9.71 16.56
C ARG A 105 -2.59 -9.24 17.62
N PHE A 106 -1.37 -8.86 17.24
CA PHE A 106 -0.35 -8.34 18.15
C PHE A 106 -0.84 -7.14 18.98
N TRP A 107 -1.64 -6.25 18.37
CA TRP A 107 -2.21 -5.08 19.05
C TRP A 107 -3.46 -5.41 19.86
N LEU A 108 -4.32 -6.29 19.35
CA LEU A 108 -5.49 -6.79 20.10
C LEU A 108 -5.05 -7.50 21.39
N ASP A 109 -4.00 -8.34 21.31
CA ASP A 109 -3.43 -9.04 22.47
C ASP A 109 -2.84 -8.08 23.52
N ARG A 110 -2.59 -6.82 23.15
CA ARG A 110 -2.14 -5.73 24.05
C ARG A 110 -3.29 -4.91 24.64
N GLY A 111 -4.54 -5.27 24.35
CA GLY A 111 -5.73 -4.65 24.92
C GLY A 111 -6.26 -3.45 24.12
N VAL A 112 -5.83 -3.26 22.87
CA VAL A 112 -6.51 -2.32 21.96
C VAL A 112 -7.92 -2.85 21.68
N ASP A 113 -8.92 -1.96 21.69
CA ASP A 113 -10.33 -2.32 21.54
C ASP A 113 -10.81 -2.31 20.06
N GLY A 114 -10.00 -1.76 19.14
CA GLY A 114 -10.31 -1.77 17.71
C GLY A 114 -9.35 -0.92 16.87
N PHE A 115 -9.62 -0.89 15.57
CA PHE A 115 -8.82 -0.15 14.59
C PHE A 115 -9.67 0.82 13.80
N ARG A 116 -9.11 2.00 13.51
CA ARG A 116 -9.49 2.77 12.34
C ARG A 116 -8.64 2.25 11.19
N LEU A 117 -9.26 1.64 10.19
CA LEU A 117 -8.54 1.07 9.05
C LEU A 117 -8.33 2.17 8.00
N ASP A 118 -7.08 2.59 7.86
CA ASP A 118 -6.71 3.56 6.83
C ASP A 118 -6.88 2.94 5.44
N THR A 119 -7.35 3.78 4.50
CA THR A 119 -7.39 3.48 3.06
C THR A 119 -7.96 2.09 2.73
N ILE A 120 -8.98 1.64 3.46
CA ILE A 120 -9.50 0.26 3.40
C ILE A 120 -9.90 -0.20 1.99
N ASN A 121 -10.33 0.73 1.13
CA ASN A 121 -10.70 0.47 -0.24
C ASN A 121 -9.52 0.45 -1.24
N PHE A 122 -8.28 0.66 -0.78
CA PHE A 122 -7.05 0.64 -1.59
C PHE A 122 -6.25 -0.66 -1.47
N TYR A 123 -6.65 -1.59 -0.59
CA TYR A 123 -5.88 -2.80 -0.32
C TYR A 123 -5.63 -3.66 -1.57
N PHE A 124 -6.66 -3.79 -2.42
CA PHE A 124 -6.56 -4.55 -3.66
C PHE A 124 -6.48 -3.62 -4.87
N HIS A 125 -5.61 -3.99 -5.81
CA HIS A 125 -5.53 -3.40 -7.14
C HIS A 125 -6.05 -4.40 -8.19
N SER A 126 -6.40 -3.92 -9.39
CA SER A 126 -6.76 -4.80 -10.50
C SER A 126 -5.53 -5.57 -10.98
N GLN A 127 -5.59 -6.91 -11.01
CA GLN A 127 -4.45 -7.75 -11.43
C GLN A 127 -4.09 -7.57 -12.91
N GLY A 128 -5.05 -7.16 -13.75
CA GLY A 128 -4.81 -6.89 -15.16
C GLY A 128 -4.09 -5.57 -15.42
N LEU A 129 -3.92 -4.74 -14.38
CA LEU A 129 -3.29 -3.41 -14.44
C LEU A 129 -3.90 -2.53 -15.54
N GLU A 130 -5.21 -2.64 -15.77
CA GLU A 130 -5.89 -1.88 -16.82
C GLU A 130 -5.83 -0.38 -16.54
N ASP A 131 -5.72 0.42 -17.61
CA ASP A 131 -5.83 1.87 -17.52
C ASP A 131 -7.21 2.25 -16.96
N ASN A 132 -7.23 3.21 -16.04
CA ASN A 132 -8.47 3.82 -15.58
C ASN A 132 -9.12 4.64 -16.70
N PRO A 133 -10.47 4.68 -16.78
CA PRO A 133 -11.16 5.52 -17.74
C PRO A 133 -10.92 7.00 -17.43
N ALA A 134 -10.77 7.82 -18.47
CA ALA A 134 -10.73 9.26 -18.31
C ALA A 134 -12.13 9.80 -17.95
N LEU A 135 -12.19 10.85 -17.12
CA LEU A 135 -13.43 11.58 -16.89
C LEU A 135 -13.92 12.23 -18.20
N PRO A 136 -15.25 12.35 -18.39
CA PRO A 136 -15.82 13.14 -19.47
C PRO A 136 -15.25 14.57 -19.45
N PRO A 137 -14.92 15.18 -20.61
CA PRO A 137 -14.33 16.53 -20.66
C PRO A 137 -15.07 17.60 -19.85
N GLU A 138 -16.39 17.49 -19.78
CA GLU A 138 -17.30 18.37 -19.04
C GLU A 138 -17.22 18.23 -17.51
N GLU A 139 -16.71 17.10 -17.02
CA GLU A 139 -16.50 16.85 -15.58
C GLU A 139 -15.09 17.20 -15.12
N ARG A 140 -14.19 17.53 -16.06
CA ARG A 140 -12.79 17.89 -15.75
C ARG A 140 -12.72 19.30 -15.20
N ASN A 141 -12.00 19.46 -14.09
CA ASN A 141 -11.74 20.73 -13.45
C ASN A 141 -10.27 20.79 -12.95
N ASP A 142 -9.92 21.87 -12.27
CA ASP A 142 -8.60 22.11 -11.69
C ASP A 142 -8.23 21.13 -10.55
N GLN A 143 -9.20 20.35 -10.05
CA GLN A 143 -8.98 19.28 -9.07
C GLN A 143 -8.89 17.89 -9.72
N THR A 144 -9.15 17.79 -11.02
CA THR A 144 -9.02 16.53 -11.75
C THR A 144 -7.54 16.25 -11.96
N ALA A 145 -7.09 15.07 -11.52
CA ALA A 145 -5.72 14.64 -11.77
C ALA A 145 -5.45 14.61 -13.30
N PRO A 146 -4.26 15.05 -13.74
CA PRO A 146 -3.95 15.30 -15.15
C PRO A 146 -4.13 14.08 -16.06
#